data_AF-A0A8T0ETG4-F1
#
_entry.id   AF-A0A8T0ETG4-F1
#
_cell.length_a   1.000
_cell.length_b   1.000
_cell.length_c   1.000
_cell.angle_alpha   90.00
_cell.angle_beta   90.00
_cell.angle_gamma   90.00
#
_symmetry.space_group_name_H-M   'P 1'
#
loop_
_entity.id
_entity.type
_entity.pdbx_description
1 polymer ?
#
loop_
_entity_poly.entity_id
_entity_poly.type
_entity_poly.pdbx_seq_one_letter_code
_entity_poly.pdbx_strand_id
1 'polypeptide(L)'
;MNCTEIIKSIQHFYGNIIPKARCSPCWNEKNIADAFNWASFCEQVYDKFSDNTEIMKDLDEQIHQITTNCTGLTYCFKNLKQSSSFLCQSFLQNPNIQKNFLQDTILKIKPSELDFEKVSSDVYELDTLCLELLQSLKCITLLDSDCSFYYEIKAELLLDFLKDTMIQLSTEKQYESQLSFVFDTLCGNLETLEIVLHILISDKDSEIASEIQDFAMNWILLKLLDEKNGSLAHFLWKQPFLKLRNIAAKFSAFSSYYIDHLIQCASSLSLEYENFTKCWKKRVSMTEVTLEYQEILEHFKILLCIEDDLCKTVKTHLSSLLTSEAKSSIWHDICSHVLS
;
A
#
# COMPACT_ATOMS: atom_id res chain seq x y z
N MET A 1 23.06 -23.65 32.50
CA MET A 1 22.31 -22.51 31.94
C MET A 1 20.89 -22.63 32.46
N ASN A 2 20.37 -21.60 33.12
CA ASN A 2 19.04 -21.63 33.71
C ASN A 2 17.97 -21.41 32.62
N CYS A 3 16.79 -22.05 32.68
CA CYS A 3 15.72 -21.86 31.69
C CYS A 3 15.37 -20.38 31.49
N THR A 4 15.39 -19.60 32.57
CA THR A 4 15.12 -18.16 32.53
C THR A 4 16.11 -17.37 31.66
N GLU A 5 17.39 -17.78 31.61
CA GLU A 5 18.40 -17.12 30.77
C GLU A 5 18.20 -17.48 29.30
N ILE A 6 17.87 -18.74 29.02
CA ILE A 6 17.55 -19.23 27.68
C ILE A 6 16.38 -18.43 27.09
N ILE A 7 15.32 -18.25 27.87
CA ILE A 7 14.12 -17.52 27.45
C ILE A 7 14.43 -16.05 27.16
N LYS A 8 15.21 -15.37 28.01
CA LYS A 8 15.66 -13.99 27.75
C LYS A 8 16.48 -13.87 26.47
N SER A 9 17.33 -14.86 26.21
CA SER A 9 18.14 -14.94 25.00
C SER A 9 17.29 -15.12 23.75
N ILE A 10 16.31 -16.03 23.78
CA ILE A 10 15.36 -16.23 22.68
C ILE A 10 14.51 -14.97 22.45
N GLN A 11 14.05 -14.34 23.53
CA GLN A 11 13.31 -13.07 23.48
C GLN A 11 14.13 -11.96 22.82
N HIS A 12 15.42 -11.84 23.16
CA HIS A 12 16.29 -10.86 22.53
C HIS A 12 16.44 -11.14 21.03
N PHE A 13 16.61 -12.40 20.64
CA PHE A 13 16.74 -12.75 19.23
C PHE A 13 15.48 -12.45 18.41
N TYR A 14 14.33 -13.02 18.80
CA TYR A 14 13.08 -12.83 18.06
C TYR A 14 12.47 -11.43 18.23
N GLY A 15 12.56 -10.84 19.41
CA GLY A 15 11.97 -9.53 19.71
C GLY A 15 12.80 -8.33 19.28
N ASN A 16 14.11 -8.48 19.03
CA ASN A 16 14.99 -7.35 18.75
C ASN A 16 15.87 -7.56 17.52
N ILE A 17 16.52 -8.72 17.38
CA ILE A 17 17.48 -8.95 16.29
C ILE A 17 16.75 -9.18 14.96
N ILE A 18 15.77 -10.08 14.92
CA ILE A 18 15.01 -10.40 13.69
C ILE A 18 14.31 -9.15 13.10
N PRO A 19 13.56 -8.33 13.88
CA PRO A 19 12.92 -7.13 13.34
C PRO A 19 13.92 -6.09 12.82
N LYS A 20 15.06 -5.92 13.51
CA LYS A 20 16.12 -5.01 13.06
C LYS A 20 16.80 -5.51 11.80
N ALA A 21 16.93 -6.83 11.62
CA ALA A 21 17.53 -7.42 10.43
C ALA A 21 16.79 -6.98 9.15
N ARG A 22 15.46 -6.81 9.23
CA ARG A 22 14.59 -6.41 8.11
C ARG A 22 14.70 -4.95 7.67
N CYS A 23 15.08 -4.03 8.55
CA CYS A 23 14.89 -2.60 8.23
C CYS A 23 15.94 -1.63 8.78
N SER A 24 16.89 -2.10 9.59
CA SER A 24 17.95 -1.23 10.09
C SER A 24 19.01 -1.01 8.99
N PRO A 25 19.48 0.22 8.79
CA PRO A 25 20.56 0.50 7.83
C PRO A 25 21.95 0.22 8.43
N CYS A 26 22.06 -0.09 9.72
CA CYS A 26 23.33 -0.11 10.47
C CYS A 26 23.99 -1.49 10.56
N TRP A 27 23.75 -2.38 9.59
CA TRP A 27 24.33 -3.72 9.60
C TRP A 27 25.70 -3.72 8.93
N ASN A 28 26.72 -4.11 9.69
CA ASN A 28 28.05 -4.39 9.19
C ASN A 28 28.37 -5.89 9.39
N GLU A 29 29.48 -6.35 8.82
CA GLU A 29 29.90 -7.76 8.86
C GLU A 29 29.93 -8.32 10.29
N LYS A 30 30.44 -7.55 11.25
CA LYS A 30 30.51 -7.95 12.66
C LYS A 30 29.12 -8.13 13.27
N ASN A 31 28.23 -7.15 13.11
CA ASN A 31 26.90 -7.20 13.69
C ASN A 31 26.06 -8.33 13.07
N ILE A 32 26.22 -8.59 11.77
CA ILE A 32 25.59 -9.72 11.10
C ILE A 32 26.11 -11.04 11.67
N ALA A 33 27.42 -11.19 11.85
CA ALA A 33 28.02 -12.37 12.50
C ALA A 33 27.49 -12.57 13.92
N ASP A 34 27.41 -11.51 14.71
CA ASP A 34 26.84 -11.55 16.06
C ASP A 34 25.37 -11.98 16.05
N ALA A 35 24.57 -11.52 15.07
CA ALA A 35 23.19 -11.95 14.89
C ALA A 35 23.07 -13.45 14.56
N PHE A 36 23.95 -13.98 13.70
CA PHE A 36 23.99 -15.42 13.42
C PHE A 36 24.47 -16.26 14.61
N ASN A 37 25.32 -15.72 15.48
CA ASN A 37 25.66 -16.39 16.74
C ASN A 37 24.42 -16.55 17.65
N TRP A 38 23.54 -15.55 17.68
CA TRP A 38 22.26 -15.66 18.39
C TRP A 38 21.31 -16.67 17.74
N ALA A 39 21.27 -16.73 16.41
CA ALA A 39 20.49 -17.73 15.70
C ALA A 39 20.97 -19.16 16.01
N SER A 40 22.30 -19.39 15.97
CA SER A 40 22.91 -20.68 16.31
C SER A 40 22.66 -21.05 17.77
N PHE A 41 22.67 -20.08 18.69
CA PHE A 41 22.30 -20.33 20.07
C PHE A 41 20.85 -20.87 20.18
N CYS A 42 19.91 -20.29 19.44
CA CYS A 42 18.52 -20.76 19.43
C CYS A 42 18.39 -22.19 18.87
N GLU A 43 19.13 -22.51 17.82
CA GLU A 43 19.19 -23.86 17.24
C GLU A 43 19.78 -24.88 18.22
N GLN A 44 20.86 -24.52 18.93
CA GLN A 44 21.44 -25.39 19.96
C GLN A 44 20.48 -25.65 21.13
N VAL A 45 19.66 -24.65 21.49
CA VAL A 45 18.59 -24.84 22.48
C VAL A 45 17.57 -25.85 21.95
N TYR A 46 17.17 -25.76 20.69
CA TYR A 46 16.29 -26.75 20.07
C TYR A 46 16.88 -28.15 20.16
N ASP A 47 18.10 -28.35 19.66
CA ASP A 47 18.73 -29.67 19.62
C ASP A 47 18.85 -30.29 21.01
N LYS A 48 19.24 -29.48 22.00
CA LYS A 48 19.42 -29.93 23.38
C LYS A 48 18.13 -30.38 24.07
N PHE A 49 16.99 -29.74 23.77
CA PHE A 49 15.73 -29.96 24.49
C PHE A 49 14.64 -30.64 23.64
N SER A 50 14.92 -30.94 22.36
CA SER A 50 13.98 -31.57 21.44
C SER A 50 13.42 -32.92 21.92
N ASP A 51 14.24 -33.71 22.63
CA ASP A 51 13.83 -35.01 23.18
C ASP A 51 13.15 -34.91 24.56
N ASN A 52 13.14 -33.74 25.20
CA ASN A 52 12.55 -33.54 26.52
C ASN A 52 11.18 -32.87 26.41
N THR A 53 10.12 -33.68 26.34
CA THR A 53 8.74 -33.21 26.11
C THR A 53 8.24 -32.22 27.17
N GLU A 54 8.69 -32.35 28.43
CA GLU A 54 8.26 -31.48 29.53
C GLU A 54 8.88 -30.08 29.39
N ILE A 55 10.21 -30.00 29.17
CA ILE A 55 10.91 -28.74 28.95
C ILE A 55 10.50 -28.09 27.63
N MET A 56 10.28 -28.90 26.59
CA MET A 56 9.79 -28.43 25.30
C MET A 56 8.46 -27.69 25.46
N LYS A 57 7.51 -28.26 26.20
CA LYS A 57 6.19 -27.65 26.40
C LYS A 57 6.27 -26.35 27.19
N ASP A 58 7.09 -26.30 28.24
CA ASP A 58 7.31 -25.08 29.03
C ASP A 58 7.98 -23.97 28.19
N LEU A 59 9.01 -24.32 27.42
CA LEU A 59 9.65 -23.37 26.51
C LEU A 59 8.71 -22.91 25.41
N ASP A 60 7.89 -23.79 24.85
CA ASP A 60 6.92 -23.46 23.81
C ASP A 60 5.89 -22.45 24.30
N GLU A 61 5.30 -22.68 25.48
CA GLU A 61 4.34 -21.76 26.10
C GLU A 61 4.96 -20.38 26.39
N GLN A 62 6.21 -20.35 26.86
CA GLN A 62 6.91 -19.10 27.12
C GLN A 62 7.32 -18.36 25.84
N ILE A 63 7.80 -19.07 24.81
CA ILE A 63 8.10 -18.49 23.49
C ILE A 63 6.83 -17.92 22.88
N HIS A 64 5.71 -18.63 22.98
CA HIS A 64 4.41 -18.20 22.48
C HIS A 64 3.97 -16.90 23.16
N GLN A 65 3.99 -16.85 24.50
CA GLN A 65 3.63 -15.65 25.27
C GLN A 65 4.50 -14.45 24.90
N ILE A 66 5.80 -14.64 24.71
CA ILE A 66 6.74 -13.57 24.39
C ILE A 66 6.56 -13.07 22.97
N THR A 67 6.40 -13.98 22.01
CA THR A 67 6.37 -13.64 20.58
C THR A 67 5.03 -13.07 20.13
N THR A 68 3.94 -13.52 20.76
CA THR A 68 2.62 -12.88 20.61
C THR A 68 2.64 -11.44 21.12
N ASN A 69 3.34 -11.16 22.22
CA ASN A 69 3.39 -9.83 22.83
C ASN A 69 4.39 -8.86 22.16
N CYS A 70 5.45 -9.38 21.53
CA CYS A 70 6.54 -8.54 21.01
C CYS A 70 6.61 -8.47 19.48
N THR A 71 6.12 -9.49 18.78
CA THR A 71 6.44 -9.67 17.36
C THR A 71 5.23 -9.96 16.49
N GLY A 72 3.99 -9.97 17.00
CA GLY A 72 2.75 -10.30 16.27
C GLY A 72 2.71 -11.66 15.55
N LEU A 73 3.85 -12.37 15.53
CA LEU A 73 4.08 -13.67 14.96
C LEU A 73 4.10 -14.67 16.10
N THR A 74 3.40 -15.77 15.88
CA THR A 74 3.34 -16.87 16.83
C THR A 74 4.49 -17.83 16.53
N TYR A 75 5.63 -17.60 17.19
CA TYR A 75 6.71 -18.59 17.13
C TYR A 75 6.46 -19.68 18.16
N CYS A 76 6.85 -20.89 17.82
CA CYS A 76 6.84 -22.07 18.68
C CYS A 76 8.27 -22.61 18.83
N PHE A 77 8.48 -23.51 19.77
CA PHE A 77 9.76 -24.15 20.03
C PHE A 77 10.36 -24.78 18.77
N LYS A 78 9.54 -25.32 17.86
CA LYS A 78 10.03 -25.89 16.58
C LYS A 78 10.67 -24.85 15.66
N ASN A 79 10.26 -23.57 15.74
CA ASN A 79 10.86 -22.51 14.94
C ASN A 79 12.31 -22.24 15.32
N LEU A 80 12.73 -22.57 16.55
CA LEU A 80 14.11 -22.41 16.99
C LEU A 80 15.11 -23.15 16.09
N LYS A 81 14.73 -24.30 15.54
CA LYS A 81 15.54 -25.08 14.59
C LYS A 81 15.87 -24.31 13.30
N GLN A 82 15.06 -23.32 12.93
CA GLN A 82 15.19 -22.58 11.67
C GLN A 82 15.62 -21.13 11.90
N SER A 83 16.18 -20.82 13.07
CA SER A 83 16.50 -19.44 13.46
C SER A 83 17.45 -18.75 12.48
N SER A 84 18.46 -19.46 11.96
CA SER A 84 19.40 -18.90 10.97
C SER A 84 18.71 -18.64 9.63
N SER A 85 17.77 -19.49 9.24
CA SER A 85 16.96 -19.33 8.03
C SER A 85 16.08 -18.08 8.11
N PHE A 86 15.36 -17.90 9.23
CA PHE A 86 14.52 -16.72 9.44
C PHE A 86 15.33 -15.43 9.50
N LEU A 87 16.51 -15.47 10.09
CA LEU A 87 17.42 -14.32 10.11
C LEU A 87 17.90 -13.97 8.71
N CYS A 88 18.31 -14.98 7.93
CA CYS A 88 18.75 -14.79 6.54
C CYS A 88 17.63 -14.21 5.66
N GLN A 89 16.42 -14.77 5.73
CA GLN A 89 15.24 -14.25 5.06
C GLN A 89 14.98 -12.78 5.44
N SER A 90 15.09 -12.46 6.73
CA SER A 90 14.90 -11.11 7.22
C SER A 90 15.93 -10.13 6.67
N PHE A 91 17.19 -10.53 6.51
CA PHE A 91 18.20 -9.69 5.87
C PHE A 91 18.00 -9.53 4.36
N LEU A 92 17.53 -10.57 3.67
CA LEU A 92 17.22 -10.51 2.22
C LEU A 92 16.08 -9.53 1.93
N GLN A 93 15.15 -9.37 2.86
CA GLN A 93 14.05 -8.40 2.78
C GLN A 93 14.48 -6.96 3.12
N ASN A 94 15.74 -6.72 3.53
CA ASN A 94 16.19 -5.38 3.92
C ASN A 94 16.78 -4.63 2.71
N PRO A 95 16.14 -3.53 2.24
CA PRO A 95 16.60 -2.80 1.05
C PRO A 95 17.95 -2.10 1.26
N ASN A 96 18.39 -1.94 2.51
CA ASN A 96 19.66 -1.29 2.84
C ASN A 96 20.86 -2.25 2.79
N ILE A 97 20.63 -3.56 2.63
CA ILE A 97 21.68 -4.56 2.59
C ILE A 97 21.76 -5.09 1.15
N GLN A 98 22.92 -4.90 0.52
CA GLN A 98 23.15 -5.45 -0.80
C GLN A 98 23.25 -6.98 -0.71
N LYS A 99 22.53 -7.69 -1.60
CA LYS A 99 22.50 -9.16 -1.64
C LYS A 99 23.91 -9.78 -1.69
N ASN A 100 24.79 -9.25 -2.54
CA ASN A 100 26.16 -9.74 -2.69
C ASN A 100 26.96 -9.59 -1.38
N PHE A 101 26.82 -8.46 -0.70
CA PHE A 101 27.45 -8.23 0.61
C PHE A 101 26.95 -9.21 1.67
N LEU A 102 25.64 -9.48 1.70
CA LEU A 102 25.04 -10.45 2.61
C LEU A 102 25.53 -11.88 2.30
N GLN A 103 25.56 -12.26 1.04
CA GLN A 103 26.03 -13.57 0.58
C GLN A 103 27.49 -13.79 0.97
N ASP A 104 28.37 -12.82 0.67
CA ASP A 104 29.79 -12.87 1.04
C ASP A 104 29.97 -13.00 2.56
N THR A 105 29.16 -12.26 3.32
CA THR A 105 29.20 -12.30 4.80
C THR A 105 28.74 -13.66 5.33
N ILE A 106 27.66 -14.22 4.80
CA ILE A 106 27.17 -15.54 5.21
C ILE A 106 28.14 -16.66 4.84
N LEU A 107 28.77 -16.58 3.66
CA LEU A 107 29.81 -17.54 3.23
C LEU A 107 31.04 -17.52 4.15
N LYS A 108 31.35 -16.38 4.77
CA LYS A 108 32.42 -16.26 5.76
C LYS A 108 32.01 -16.79 7.13
N ILE A 109 30.79 -16.46 7.58
CA ILE A 109 30.26 -16.90 8.89
C ILE A 109 30.04 -18.41 8.91
N LYS A 110 29.58 -18.98 7.78
CA LYS A 110 29.18 -20.38 7.61
C LYS A 110 28.23 -20.86 8.73
N PRO A 111 27.02 -20.31 8.82
CA PRO A 111 26.03 -20.80 9.77
C PRO A 111 25.74 -22.29 9.51
N SER A 112 25.62 -23.06 10.58
CA SER A 112 25.26 -24.48 10.52
C SER A 112 23.90 -24.67 9.83
N GLU A 113 23.80 -25.62 8.90
CA GLU A 113 22.55 -26.02 8.21
C GLU A 113 21.85 -24.96 7.34
N LEU A 114 22.42 -23.75 7.18
CA LEU A 114 21.83 -22.71 6.34
C LEU A 114 22.20 -22.90 4.85
N ASP A 115 21.19 -23.17 4.03
CA ASP A 115 21.30 -23.12 2.57
C ASP A 115 20.85 -21.73 2.08
N PHE A 116 21.82 -20.84 1.84
CA PHE A 116 21.55 -19.48 1.39
C PHE A 116 20.81 -19.43 0.04
N GLU A 117 21.12 -20.35 -0.88
CA GLU A 117 20.47 -20.36 -2.20
C GLU A 117 19.02 -20.79 -2.07
N LYS A 118 18.73 -21.77 -1.21
CA LYS A 118 17.36 -22.17 -0.90
C LYS A 118 16.57 -21.02 -0.22
N VAL A 119 17.12 -20.39 0.82
CA VAL A 119 16.43 -19.29 1.52
C VAL A 119 16.26 -18.07 0.62
N SER A 120 17.26 -17.79 -0.23
CA SER A 120 17.13 -16.81 -1.30
C SER A 120 15.95 -17.20 -2.19
N SER A 121 15.92 -18.42 -2.73
CA SER A 121 14.82 -18.92 -3.57
C SER A 121 13.45 -18.76 -2.91
N ASP A 122 13.29 -19.10 -1.62
CA ASP A 122 12.02 -18.99 -0.90
C ASP A 122 11.55 -17.52 -0.75
N VAL A 123 12.47 -16.57 -0.57
CA VAL A 123 12.16 -15.12 -0.55
C VAL A 123 11.81 -14.62 -1.94
N TYR A 124 12.58 -15.04 -2.94
CA TYR A 124 12.25 -14.78 -4.33
C TYR A 124 10.91 -15.41 -4.68
N GLU A 125 10.50 -16.56 -4.14
CA GLU A 125 9.19 -17.18 -4.36
C GLU A 125 8.05 -16.32 -3.83
N LEU A 126 8.23 -15.53 -2.76
CA LEU A 126 7.18 -14.64 -2.25
C LEU A 126 7.02 -13.37 -3.13
N ASP A 127 8.15 -12.80 -3.55
CA ASP A 127 8.19 -11.72 -4.55
C ASP A 127 7.70 -12.22 -5.92
N THR A 128 8.02 -13.47 -6.26
CA THR A 128 7.58 -14.18 -7.45
C THR A 128 6.11 -14.54 -7.33
N LEU A 129 5.56 -14.87 -6.17
CA LEU A 129 4.12 -15.07 -5.94
C LEU A 129 3.36 -13.75 -6.10
N CYS A 130 3.90 -12.61 -5.66
CA CYS A 130 3.33 -11.31 -5.98
C CYS A 130 3.40 -11.03 -7.49
N LEU A 131 4.52 -11.32 -8.15
CA LEU A 131 4.68 -11.16 -9.60
C LEU A 131 3.89 -12.18 -10.42
N GLU A 132 3.65 -13.39 -9.92
CA GLU A 132 2.88 -14.49 -10.50
C GLU A 132 1.39 -14.27 -10.25
N LEU A 133 0.98 -13.66 -9.13
CA LEU A 133 -0.36 -13.10 -8.98
C LEU A 133 -0.55 -12.01 -10.05
N LEU A 134 0.38 -11.05 -10.17
CA LEU A 134 0.35 -10.02 -11.21
C LEU A 134 0.40 -10.57 -12.66
N GLN A 135 1.10 -11.68 -12.91
CA GLN A 135 1.16 -12.36 -14.22
C GLN A 135 -0.03 -13.28 -14.49
N SER A 136 -0.55 -14.00 -13.50
CA SER A 136 -1.78 -14.81 -13.63
C SER A 136 -3.00 -13.93 -13.83
N LEU A 137 -2.98 -12.72 -13.26
CA LEU A 137 -3.91 -11.64 -13.59
C LEU A 137 -3.80 -11.24 -15.09
N LYS A 138 -2.63 -11.30 -15.74
CA LYS A 138 -2.50 -11.05 -17.20
C LYS A 138 -3.07 -12.17 -18.08
N CYS A 139 -3.11 -13.41 -17.59
CA CYS A 139 -3.53 -14.58 -18.38
C CYS A 139 -5.05 -14.78 -18.48
N ILE A 140 -5.84 -14.01 -17.74
CA ILE A 140 -7.29 -13.99 -17.90
C ILE A 140 -7.59 -13.04 -19.07
N THR A 141 -7.47 -13.55 -20.29
CA THR A 141 -7.99 -12.88 -21.50
C THR A 141 -9.43 -13.31 -21.71
N LEU A 142 -10.38 -12.42 -21.40
CA LEU A 142 -11.77 -12.59 -21.80
C LEU A 142 -12.05 -11.82 -23.08
N LEU A 143 -12.73 -12.50 -23.99
CA LEU A 143 -13.13 -12.08 -25.34
C LEU A 143 -14.35 -11.13 -25.35
N ASP A 144 -14.67 -10.46 -24.24
CA ASP A 144 -15.88 -9.64 -24.13
C ASP A 144 -15.59 -8.18 -23.78
N SER A 145 -16.46 -7.31 -24.29
CA SER A 145 -16.34 -5.85 -24.37
C SER A 145 -16.43 -5.09 -23.04
N ASP A 146 -16.57 -5.78 -21.90
CA ASP A 146 -16.82 -5.14 -20.60
C ASP A 146 -15.65 -5.34 -19.63
N CYS A 147 -14.58 -4.59 -19.86
CA CYS A 147 -13.35 -4.65 -19.08
C CYS A 147 -13.54 -4.28 -17.60
N SER A 148 -14.65 -3.66 -17.19
CA SER A 148 -14.87 -3.21 -15.81
C SER A 148 -14.99 -4.38 -14.82
N PHE A 149 -15.74 -5.42 -15.16
CA PHE A 149 -15.94 -6.58 -14.28
C PHE A 149 -14.64 -7.38 -14.09
N TYR A 150 -13.78 -7.38 -15.11
CA TYR A 150 -12.46 -7.96 -15.03
C TYR A 150 -11.60 -7.30 -13.95
N TYR A 151 -11.50 -5.98 -13.96
CA TYR A 151 -10.70 -5.26 -12.96
C TYR A 151 -11.29 -5.35 -11.56
N GLU A 152 -12.62 -5.46 -11.43
CA GLU A 152 -13.30 -5.73 -10.17
C GLU A 152 -12.86 -7.06 -9.55
N ILE A 153 -12.94 -8.18 -10.29
CA ILE A 153 -12.47 -9.49 -9.81
C ILE A 153 -10.99 -9.44 -9.41
N LYS A 154 -10.15 -8.80 -10.22
CA LYS A 154 -8.72 -8.66 -9.90
C LYS A 154 -8.48 -7.90 -8.61
N ALA A 155 -9.21 -6.82 -8.41
CA ALA A 155 -9.12 -6.02 -7.21
C ALA A 155 -9.57 -6.82 -5.99
N GLU A 156 -10.63 -7.61 -6.10
CA GLU A 156 -11.09 -8.47 -5.02
C GLU A 156 -10.07 -9.54 -4.63
N LEU A 157 -9.48 -10.23 -5.61
CA LEU A 157 -8.45 -11.25 -5.40
C LEU A 157 -7.19 -10.65 -4.77
N LEU A 158 -6.76 -9.48 -5.28
CA LEU A 158 -5.62 -8.77 -4.73
C LEU A 158 -5.90 -8.28 -3.31
N LEU A 159 -7.10 -7.76 -3.04
CA LEU A 159 -7.50 -7.31 -1.71
C LEU A 159 -7.53 -8.47 -0.71
N ASP A 160 -8.05 -9.65 -1.11
CA ASP A 160 -8.01 -10.84 -0.25
C ASP A 160 -6.57 -11.32 0.00
N PHE A 161 -5.73 -11.35 -1.04
CA PHE A 161 -4.32 -11.68 -0.89
C PHE A 161 -3.59 -10.71 0.06
N LEU A 162 -3.84 -9.40 -0.08
CA LEU A 162 -3.25 -8.39 0.78
C LEU A 162 -3.75 -8.51 2.22
N LYS A 163 -5.02 -8.84 2.43
CA LYS A 163 -5.55 -9.14 3.78
C LYS A 163 -4.83 -10.32 4.42
N ASP A 164 -4.73 -11.43 3.70
CA ASP A 164 -4.05 -12.63 4.19
C ASP A 164 -2.57 -12.37 4.47
N THR A 165 -1.92 -11.57 3.61
CA THR A 165 -0.53 -11.14 3.80
C THR A 165 -0.40 -10.27 5.03
N MET A 166 -1.28 -9.28 5.20
CA MET A 166 -1.28 -8.36 6.33
C MET A 166 -1.45 -9.05 7.67
N ILE A 167 -2.35 -10.05 7.76
CA ILE A 167 -2.51 -10.87 8.97
C ILE A 167 -1.18 -11.50 9.41
N GLN A 168 -0.27 -11.76 8.46
CA GLN A 168 1.06 -12.34 8.72
C GLN A 168 2.13 -11.29 9.00
N LEU A 169 1.87 -10.00 8.77
CA LEU A 169 2.78 -8.90 9.08
C LEU A 169 2.55 -8.45 10.52
N SER A 170 3.62 -8.03 11.18
CA SER A 170 3.56 -7.84 12.63
C SER A 170 3.95 -6.47 13.14
N THR A 171 4.37 -5.59 12.24
CA THR A 171 4.71 -4.20 12.57
C THR A 171 4.14 -3.30 11.51
N GLU A 172 3.68 -2.12 11.91
CA GLU A 172 3.21 -1.06 11.02
C GLU A 172 4.22 -0.75 9.90
N LYS A 173 5.52 -0.73 10.22
CA LYS A 173 6.57 -0.51 9.23
C LYS A 173 6.65 -1.61 8.14
N GLN A 174 6.33 -2.86 8.48
CA GLN A 174 6.25 -3.95 7.50
C GLN A 174 5.01 -3.82 6.63
N TYR A 175 3.88 -3.45 7.25
CA TYR A 175 2.64 -3.13 6.53
C TYR A 175 2.90 -2.07 5.47
N GLU A 176 3.46 -0.93 5.88
CA GLU A 176 3.78 0.18 4.98
C GLU A 176 4.75 -0.25 3.87
N SER A 177 5.85 -0.94 4.21
CA SER A 177 6.84 -1.36 3.21
C SER A 177 6.25 -2.33 2.17
N GLN A 178 5.42 -3.28 2.60
CA GLN A 178 4.81 -4.25 1.70
C GLN A 178 3.77 -3.60 0.78
N LEU A 179 2.89 -2.77 1.36
CA LEU A 179 1.89 -2.06 0.58
C LEU A 179 2.52 -1.05 -0.36
N SER A 180 3.54 -0.29 0.09
CA SER A 180 4.31 0.61 -0.77
C SER A 180 4.86 -0.14 -1.98
N PHE A 181 5.51 -1.28 -1.76
CA PHE A 181 6.05 -2.09 -2.86
C PHE A 181 4.96 -2.54 -3.84
N VAL A 182 3.82 -3.03 -3.34
CA VAL A 182 2.70 -3.48 -4.16
C VAL A 182 2.11 -2.31 -4.96
N PHE A 183 1.86 -1.17 -4.33
CA PHE A 183 1.27 -0.01 -5.01
C PHE A 183 2.25 0.70 -5.94
N ASP A 184 3.54 0.80 -5.62
CA ASP A 184 4.57 1.26 -6.56
C ASP A 184 4.61 0.37 -7.81
N THR A 185 4.45 -0.95 -7.65
CA THR A 185 4.41 -1.90 -8.77
C THR A 185 3.12 -1.75 -9.59
N LEU A 186 1.96 -1.67 -8.94
CA LEU A 186 0.66 -1.53 -9.60
C LEU A 186 0.48 -0.19 -10.31
N CYS A 187 1.11 0.87 -9.83
CA CYS A 187 0.95 2.19 -10.41
C CYS A 187 1.93 2.47 -11.56
N GLY A 188 2.82 1.52 -11.87
CA GLY A 188 3.71 1.59 -13.03
C GLY A 188 3.03 1.38 -14.39
N ASN A 189 1.76 0.95 -14.42
CA ASN A 189 0.99 0.73 -15.65
C ASN A 189 -0.49 1.15 -15.47
N LEU A 190 -1.08 1.71 -16.51
CA LEU A 190 -2.50 2.14 -16.57
C LEU A 190 -3.47 0.99 -16.30
N GLU A 191 -3.20 -0.22 -16.79
CA GLU A 191 -4.09 -1.37 -16.56
C GLU A 191 -4.14 -1.80 -15.09
N THR A 192 -3.01 -1.71 -14.40
CA THR A 192 -2.91 -2.07 -12.98
C THR A 192 -3.40 -0.95 -12.06
N LEU A 193 -3.36 0.31 -12.52
CA LEU A 193 -4.03 1.43 -11.84
C LEU A 193 -5.55 1.24 -11.77
N GLU A 194 -6.15 0.63 -12.80
CA GLU A 194 -7.59 0.34 -12.81
C GLU A 194 -7.97 -0.62 -11.68
N ILE A 195 -7.11 -1.61 -11.40
CA ILE A 195 -7.24 -2.53 -10.26
C ILE A 195 -7.23 -1.75 -8.94
N VAL A 196 -6.30 -0.80 -8.78
CA VAL A 196 -6.21 0.02 -7.55
C VAL A 196 -7.49 0.83 -7.34
N LEU A 197 -8.06 1.43 -8.39
CA LEU A 197 -9.33 2.15 -8.26
C LEU A 197 -10.50 1.22 -7.88
N HIS A 198 -10.49 -0.03 -8.36
CA HIS A 198 -11.47 -1.03 -7.95
C HIS A 198 -11.29 -1.48 -6.50
N ILE A 199 -10.06 -1.54 -5.99
CA ILE A 199 -9.79 -1.79 -4.56
C ILE A 199 -10.44 -0.71 -3.71
N LEU A 200 -10.30 0.57 -4.09
CA LEU A 200 -10.81 1.70 -3.33
C LEU A 200 -12.34 1.71 -3.20
N ILE A 201 -13.04 1.36 -4.28
CA ILE A 201 -14.51 1.31 -4.31
C ILE A 201 -15.09 -0.02 -3.81
N SER A 202 -14.25 -0.99 -3.41
CA SER A 202 -14.74 -2.27 -2.91
C SER A 202 -15.47 -2.09 -1.57
N ASP A 203 -16.66 -2.69 -1.48
CA ASP A 203 -17.52 -2.70 -0.28
C ASP A 203 -17.19 -3.86 0.69
N LYS A 204 -15.95 -4.38 0.65
CA LYS A 204 -15.55 -5.45 1.57
C LYS A 204 -15.43 -4.91 3.01
N ASP A 205 -16.41 -5.27 3.83
CA ASP A 205 -16.48 -4.93 5.25
C ASP A 205 -15.48 -5.75 6.07
N SER A 206 -14.24 -5.27 6.19
CA SER A 206 -13.29 -5.73 7.21
C SER A 206 -12.32 -4.61 7.57
N GLU A 207 -11.90 -4.55 8.84
CA GLU A 207 -10.96 -3.54 9.34
C GLU A 207 -9.67 -3.49 8.51
N ILE A 208 -9.08 -4.66 8.24
CA ILE A 208 -7.87 -4.80 7.40
C ILE A 208 -8.11 -4.30 5.97
N ALA A 209 -9.29 -4.53 5.39
CA ALA A 209 -9.60 -3.99 4.06
C ALA A 209 -9.67 -2.45 4.06
N SER A 210 -10.26 -1.87 5.12
CA SER A 210 -10.27 -0.41 5.29
C SER A 210 -8.87 0.15 5.40
N GLU A 211 -7.99 -0.49 6.18
CA GLU A 211 -6.58 -0.06 6.32
C GLU A 211 -5.82 -0.12 4.98
N ILE A 212 -6.00 -1.20 4.20
CA ILE A 212 -5.41 -1.32 2.85
C ILE A 212 -5.91 -0.20 1.94
N GLN A 213 -7.21 0.07 1.98
CA GLN A 213 -7.84 1.08 1.14
C GLN A 213 -7.41 2.51 1.53
N ASP A 214 -7.32 2.80 2.83
CA ASP A 214 -6.83 4.07 3.35
C ASP A 214 -5.35 4.28 2.97
N PHE A 215 -4.53 3.23 3.08
CA PHE A 215 -3.16 3.28 2.61
C PHE A 215 -3.07 3.54 1.11
N ALA A 216 -3.84 2.78 0.31
CA ALA A 216 -3.88 2.95 -1.15
C ALA A 216 -4.26 4.38 -1.54
N MET A 217 -5.25 4.97 -0.85
CA MET A 217 -5.70 6.32 -1.09
C MET A 217 -4.62 7.35 -0.75
N ASN A 218 -4.02 7.25 0.43
CA ASN A 218 -2.93 8.13 0.85
C ASN A 218 -1.75 8.05 -0.12
N TRP A 219 -1.42 6.84 -0.57
CA TRP A 219 -0.37 6.61 -1.55
C TRP A 219 -0.69 7.28 -2.90
N ILE A 220 -1.93 7.17 -3.42
CA ILE A 220 -2.35 7.84 -4.66
C ILE A 220 -2.26 9.35 -4.51
N LEU A 221 -2.75 9.91 -3.40
CA LEU A 221 -2.70 11.34 -3.14
C LEU A 221 -1.27 11.86 -3.10
N LEU A 222 -0.35 11.13 -2.46
CA LEU A 222 1.08 11.48 -2.45
C LEU A 222 1.65 11.52 -3.88
N LYS A 223 1.38 10.51 -4.71
CA LYS A 223 1.85 10.51 -6.10
C LYS A 223 1.20 11.60 -6.96
N LEU A 224 -0.07 11.91 -6.75
CA LEU A 224 -0.75 13.01 -7.45
C LEU A 224 -0.18 14.38 -7.05
N LEU A 225 0.31 14.52 -5.82
CA LEU A 225 0.97 15.74 -5.36
C LEU A 225 2.40 15.87 -5.91
N ASP A 226 3.13 14.76 -6.00
CA ASP A 226 4.49 14.71 -6.56
C ASP A 226 4.49 14.89 -8.09
N GLU A 227 3.51 14.30 -8.77
CA GLU A 227 3.36 14.29 -10.22
C GLU A 227 2.05 14.92 -10.67
N LYS A 228 1.84 16.21 -10.33
CA LYS A 228 0.59 16.94 -10.63
C LYS A 228 0.09 16.85 -12.07
N ASN A 229 0.97 16.54 -13.02
CA ASN A 229 0.67 16.35 -14.45
C ASN A 229 1.17 15.00 -15.00
N GLY A 230 1.37 14.01 -14.13
CA GLY A 230 1.85 12.68 -14.47
C GLY A 230 0.80 11.81 -15.15
N SER A 231 1.23 10.62 -15.58
CA SER A 231 0.34 9.60 -16.17
C SER A 231 -0.80 9.22 -15.23
N LEU A 232 -0.56 9.22 -13.92
CA LEU A 232 -1.56 8.96 -12.89
C LEU A 232 -2.69 9.99 -12.88
N ALA A 233 -2.36 11.28 -12.92
CA ALA A 233 -3.36 12.35 -12.95
C ALA A 233 -4.21 12.26 -14.23
N HIS A 234 -3.56 12.07 -15.38
CA HIS A 234 -4.27 11.90 -16.66
C HIS A 234 -5.17 10.66 -16.68
N PHE A 235 -4.72 9.56 -16.08
CA PHE A 235 -5.49 8.34 -15.95
C PHE A 235 -6.72 8.57 -15.06
N LEU A 236 -6.51 9.13 -13.87
CA LEU A 236 -7.55 9.35 -12.88
C LEU A 236 -8.66 10.25 -13.41
N TRP A 237 -8.31 11.37 -14.04
CA TRP A 237 -9.30 12.34 -14.54
C TRP A 237 -10.05 11.87 -15.79
N LYS A 238 -9.61 10.79 -16.42
CA LYS A 238 -10.33 10.11 -17.51
C LYS A 238 -11.33 9.06 -17.04
N GLN A 239 -11.36 8.78 -15.75
CA GLN A 239 -12.25 7.78 -15.19
C GLN A 239 -13.72 8.24 -15.23
N PRO A 240 -14.68 7.31 -15.26
CA PRO A 240 -16.09 7.65 -15.16
C PRO A 240 -16.37 8.51 -13.92
N PHE A 241 -17.10 9.62 -14.10
CA PHE A 241 -17.38 10.59 -13.03
C PHE A 241 -17.99 9.96 -11.78
N LEU A 242 -18.86 8.96 -11.97
CA LEU A 242 -19.50 8.23 -10.87
C LEU A 242 -18.50 7.43 -10.04
N LYS A 243 -17.47 6.85 -10.69
CA LYS A 243 -16.39 6.11 -10.02
C LYS A 243 -15.58 7.04 -9.12
N LEU A 244 -15.19 8.21 -9.63
CA LEU A 244 -14.48 9.23 -8.85
C LEU A 244 -15.33 9.77 -7.68
N ARG A 245 -16.63 9.95 -7.89
CA ARG A 245 -17.56 10.36 -6.84
C ARG A 245 -17.70 9.29 -5.74
N ASN A 246 -17.76 8.01 -6.09
CA ASN A 246 -17.81 6.92 -5.11
C ASN A 246 -16.53 6.89 -4.25
N ILE A 247 -15.37 7.11 -4.87
CA ILE A 247 -14.11 7.25 -4.13
C ILE A 247 -14.17 8.47 -3.19
N ALA A 248 -14.61 9.63 -3.69
CA ALA A 248 -14.71 10.85 -2.86
C ALA A 248 -15.70 10.73 -1.70
N ALA A 249 -16.79 9.99 -1.88
CA ALA A 249 -17.77 9.74 -0.82
C ALA A 249 -17.18 8.89 0.31
N LYS A 250 -16.22 8.02 -0.01
CA LYS A 250 -15.55 7.15 0.96
C LYS A 250 -14.34 7.79 1.63
N PHE A 251 -13.55 8.57 0.88
CA PHE A 251 -12.29 9.14 1.37
C PHE A 251 -12.33 10.67 1.38
N SER A 252 -12.43 11.27 2.57
CA SER A 252 -12.54 12.72 2.75
C SER A 252 -11.33 13.49 2.22
N ALA A 253 -10.11 12.96 2.39
CA ALA A 253 -8.90 13.56 1.85
C ALA A 253 -8.93 13.65 0.32
N PHE A 254 -9.45 12.61 -0.35
CA PHE A 254 -9.65 12.62 -1.79
C PHE A 254 -10.77 13.58 -2.22
N SER A 255 -11.87 13.63 -1.46
CA SER A 255 -12.93 14.61 -1.69
C SER A 255 -12.39 16.04 -1.70
N SER A 256 -11.60 16.42 -0.70
CA SER A 256 -10.96 17.74 -0.65
C SER A 256 -10.06 17.98 -1.85
N TYR A 257 -9.15 17.04 -2.14
CA TYR A 257 -8.25 17.14 -3.30
C TYR A 257 -9.02 17.29 -4.63
N TYR A 258 -10.08 16.51 -4.81
CA TYR A 258 -10.91 16.51 -6.02
C TYR A 258 -11.65 17.83 -6.18
N ILE A 259 -12.30 18.33 -5.13
CA ILE A 259 -12.99 19.62 -5.17
C ILE A 259 -11.99 20.75 -5.45
N ASP A 260 -10.84 20.76 -4.77
CA ASP A 260 -9.78 21.76 -4.97
C ASP A 260 -9.23 21.72 -6.40
N HIS A 261 -9.06 20.53 -6.98
CA HIS A 261 -8.63 20.36 -8.37
C HIS A 261 -9.66 20.91 -9.36
N LEU A 262 -10.96 20.65 -9.15
CA LEU A 262 -12.04 21.23 -9.96
C LEU A 262 -12.05 22.76 -9.83
N ILE A 263 -11.84 23.29 -8.63
CA ILE A 263 -11.73 24.73 -8.36
C ILE A 263 -10.57 25.35 -9.12
N GLN A 264 -9.40 24.71 -9.06
CA GLN A 264 -8.21 25.14 -9.78
C GLN A 264 -8.44 25.11 -11.30
N CYS A 265 -9.02 24.03 -11.81
CA CYS A 265 -9.33 23.89 -13.25
C CYS A 265 -10.29 24.99 -13.71
N ALA A 266 -11.40 25.22 -13.00
CA ALA A 266 -12.36 26.27 -13.33
C ALA A 266 -11.72 27.67 -13.28
N SER A 267 -10.90 27.94 -12.26
CA SER A 267 -10.21 29.22 -12.10
C SER A 267 -9.16 29.48 -13.20
N SER A 268 -8.67 28.43 -13.84
CA SER A 268 -7.73 28.54 -14.96
C SER A 268 -8.40 28.91 -16.29
N LEU A 269 -9.72 28.77 -16.39
CA LEU A 269 -10.48 29.12 -17.59
C LEU A 269 -10.61 30.65 -17.73
N SER A 270 -10.52 31.13 -18.96
CA SER A 270 -10.80 32.52 -19.33
C SER A 270 -12.13 32.62 -20.04
N LEU A 271 -12.84 33.71 -19.74
CA LEU A 271 -14.05 34.07 -20.45
C LEU A 271 -13.71 34.54 -21.87
N GLU A 272 -14.25 33.85 -22.86
CA GLU A 272 -14.15 34.18 -24.27
C GLU A 272 -15.55 34.34 -24.88
N TYR A 273 -15.61 34.99 -26.04
CA TYR A 273 -16.84 35.15 -26.80
C TYR A 273 -16.65 34.53 -28.19
N GLU A 274 -17.39 33.47 -28.46
CA GLU A 274 -17.41 32.80 -29.76
C GLU A 274 -18.81 32.92 -30.35
N ASN A 275 -18.93 33.50 -31.55
CA ASN A 275 -20.23 33.77 -32.20
C ASN A 275 -21.24 34.48 -31.28
N PHE A 276 -20.77 35.50 -30.53
CA PHE A 276 -21.56 36.24 -29.52
C PHE A 276 -22.09 35.40 -28.34
N THR A 277 -21.63 34.15 -28.20
CA THR A 277 -21.99 33.28 -27.09
C THR A 277 -20.87 33.29 -26.06
N LYS A 278 -21.24 33.44 -24.79
CA LYS A 278 -20.32 33.37 -23.64
C LYS A 278 -19.77 31.95 -23.55
N CYS A 279 -18.45 31.77 -23.61
CA CYS A 279 -17.82 30.46 -23.43
C CYS A 279 -16.59 30.56 -22.51
N TRP A 280 -16.39 29.53 -21.68
CA TRP A 280 -15.20 29.40 -20.84
C TRP A 280 -14.20 28.51 -21.54
N LYS A 281 -13.04 29.07 -21.90
CA LYS A 281 -11.98 28.36 -22.62
C LYS A 281 -10.69 28.35 -21.82
N LYS A 282 -9.86 27.34 -22.06
CA LYS A 282 -8.55 27.23 -21.42
C LYS A 282 -7.67 28.40 -21.85
N ARG A 283 -7.00 29.04 -20.89
CA ARG A 283 -5.97 30.04 -21.18
C ARG A 283 -4.83 29.32 -21.93
N VAL A 284 -4.50 29.77 -23.13
CA VAL A 284 -3.55 29.09 -24.05
C VAL A 284 -2.20 28.80 -23.35
N SER A 285 -1.70 27.58 -23.57
CA SER A 285 -0.39 27.03 -23.15
C SER A 285 -0.26 26.42 -21.74
N MET A 286 -1.28 25.75 -21.22
CA MET A 286 -1.06 24.84 -20.08
C MET A 286 -0.83 23.41 -20.59
N THR A 287 0.39 22.90 -20.40
CA THR A 287 0.74 21.47 -20.57
C THR A 287 0.16 20.60 -19.44
N GLU A 288 -0.69 21.18 -18.61
CA GLU A 288 -1.28 20.55 -17.44
C GLU A 288 -2.53 19.76 -17.81
N VAL A 289 -2.79 18.67 -17.08
CA VAL A 289 -4.06 17.94 -17.18
C VAL A 289 -5.15 18.87 -16.67
N THR A 290 -5.80 19.56 -17.60
CA THR A 290 -6.82 20.58 -17.31
C THR A 290 -8.14 20.12 -17.90
N LEU A 291 -9.20 20.19 -17.11
CA LEU A 291 -10.56 19.85 -17.55
C LEU A 291 -11.16 20.99 -18.36
N GLU A 292 -11.99 20.65 -19.34
CA GLU A 292 -12.83 21.61 -20.05
C GLU A 292 -14.04 22.02 -19.22
N TYR A 293 -14.64 23.16 -19.56
CA TYR A 293 -15.80 23.70 -18.83
C TYR A 293 -16.94 22.66 -18.69
N GLN A 294 -17.25 21.93 -19.77
CA GLN A 294 -18.30 20.92 -19.75
C GLN A 294 -17.96 19.75 -18.83
N GLU A 295 -16.70 19.29 -18.83
CA GLU A 295 -16.26 18.20 -17.95
C GLU A 295 -16.39 18.63 -16.48
N ILE A 296 -15.96 19.85 -16.13
CA ILE A 296 -16.10 20.41 -14.78
C ILE A 296 -17.57 20.43 -14.34
N LEU A 297 -18.49 20.85 -15.23
CA LEU A 297 -19.93 20.83 -14.93
C LEU A 297 -20.42 19.41 -14.63
N GLU A 298 -20.05 18.43 -15.45
CA GLU A 298 -20.47 17.04 -15.25
C GLU A 298 -19.91 16.45 -13.95
N HIS A 299 -18.65 16.74 -13.62
CA HIS A 299 -18.07 16.37 -12.32
C HIS A 299 -18.89 16.94 -11.15
N PHE A 300 -19.21 18.24 -11.16
CA PHE A 300 -20.03 18.86 -10.10
C PHE A 300 -21.45 18.30 -10.05
N LYS A 301 -22.10 18.05 -11.19
CA LYS A 301 -23.43 17.42 -11.23
C LYS A 301 -23.42 16.06 -10.56
N ILE A 302 -22.41 15.24 -10.86
CA ILE A 302 -22.28 13.90 -10.28
C ILE A 302 -21.92 13.97 -8.79
N LEU A 303 -21.09 14.93 -8.36
CA LEU A 303 -20.83 15.16 -6.94
C LEU A 303 -22.09 15.57 -6.15
N LEU A 304 -23.06 16.19 -6.82
CA LEU A 304 -24.31 16.68 -6.22
C LEU A 304 -25.50 15.72 -6.41
N CYS A 305 -25.34 14.63 -7.17
CA CYS A 305 -26.48 13.81 -7.62
C CYS A 305 -27.12 12.96 -6.52
N ILE A 306 -26.41 12.69 -5.42
CA ILE A 306 -26.88 11.90 -4.28
C ILE A 306 -26.78 12.75 -3.02
N GLU A 307 -27.84 12.75 -2.21
CA GLU A 307 -27.92 13.59 -1.02
C GLU A 307 -27.23 12.94 0.20
N ASP A 308 -25.91 13.07 0.24
CA ASP A 308 -25.03 12.58 1.30
C ASP A 308 -24.14 13.70 1.89
N ASP A 309 -23.18 13.34 2.74
CA ASP A 309 -22.27 14.30 3.36
C ASP A 309 -21.28 14.93 2.37
N LEU A 310 -20.93 14.22 1.29
CA LEU A 310 -20.14 14.77 0.19
C LEU A 310 -20.92 15.87 -0.52
N CYS A 311 -22.18 15.64 -0.87
CA CYS A 311 -23.05 16.64 -1.50
C CYS A 311 -23.21 17.89 -0.63
N LYS A 312 -23.42 17.73 0.69
CA LYS A 312 -23.47 18.88 1.63
C LYS A 312 -22.16 19.67 1.64
N THR A 313 -21.02 18.97 1.64
CA THR A 313 -19.69 19.56 1.62
C THR A 313 -19.48 20.38 0.34
N VAL A 314 -19.82 19.80 -0.81
CA VAL A 314 -19.71 20.45 -2.13
C VAL A 314 -20.62 21.68 -2.21
N LYS A 315 -21.89 21.58 -1.77
CA LYS A 315 -22.82 22.72 -1.72
C LYS A 315 -22.27 23.86 -0.86
N THR A 316 -21.65 23.53 0.28
CA THR A 316 -21.05 24.52 1.18
C THR A 316 -19.86 25.22 0.51
N HIS A 317 -18.99 24.47 -0.16
CA HIS A 317 -17.85 25.05 -0.90
C HIS A 317 -18.31 25.94 -2.06
N LEU A 318 -19.25 25.48 -2.89
CA LEU A 318 -19.82 26.29 -3.98
C LEU A 318 -20.48 27.58 -3.46
N SER A 319 -21.23 27.48 -2.36
CA SER A 319 -21.85 28.66 -1.72
C SER A 319 -20.80 29.65 -1.23
N SER A 320 -19.70 29.16 -0.64
CA SER A 320 -18.57 30.01 -0.22
C SER A 320 -17.96 30.76 -1.41
N LEU A 321 -17.71 30.07 -2.53
CA LEU A 321 -17.15 30.67 -3.75
C LEU A 321 -18.05 31.76 -4.35
N LEU A 322 -19.37 31.56 -4.33
CA LEU A 322 -20.34 32.57 -4.77
C LEU A 322 -20.28 33.84 -3.93
N THR A 323 -20.05 33.72 -2.62
CA THR A 323 -19.98 34.89 -1.72
C THR A 323 -18.68 35.68 -1.84
N SER A 324 -17.58 35.02 -2.22
CA SER A 324 -16.25 35.64 -2.31
C SER A 324 -15.96 36.32 -3.64
N GLU A 325 -16.69 35.98 -4.71
CA GLU A 325 -16.38 36.43 -6.07
C GLU A 325 -17.41 37.38 -6.71
N ALA A 326 -16.95 38.17 -7.69
CA ALA A 326 -17.81 39.08 -8.44
C ALA A 326 -18.87 38.33 -9.26
N LYS A 327 -20.03 38.97 -9.49
CA LYS A 327 -21.17 38.40 -10.26
C LYS A 327 -20.85 37.90 -11.68
N SER A 328 -19.72 38.31 -12.24
CA SER A 328 -19.25 37.89 -13.56
C SER A 328 -18.29 36.68 -13.52
N SER A 329 -18.11 36.05 -12.36
CA SER A 329 -17.22 34.89 -12.21
C SER A 329 -17.78 33.62 -12.84
N ILE A 330 -16.89 32.68 -13.13
CA ILE A 330 -17.23 31.34 -13.60
C ILE A 330 -18.15 30.58 -12.63
N TRP A 331 -18.02 30.86 -11.33
CA TRP A 331 -18.82 30.20 -10.29
C TRP A 331 -20.30 30.52 -10.36
N HIS A 332 -20.67 31.73 -10.80
CA HIS A 332 -22.07 32.08 -11.03
C HIS A 332 -22.67 31.22 -12.14
N ASP A 333 -21.92 31.01 -13.22
CA ASP A 333 -22.36 30.14 -14.31
C ASP A 333 -22.41 28.68 -13.87
N ILE A 334 -21.35 28.15 -13.24
CA ILE A 334 -21.31 26.75 -12.75
C ILE A 334 -22.48 26.49 -11.80
N CYS A 335 -22.65 27.32 -10.76
CA CYS A 335 -23.71 27.14 -9.76
C CYS A 335 -25.10 27.21 -10.38
N SER A 336 -25.33 28.10 -11.35
CA SER A 336 -26.63 28.19 -12.04
C SER A 336 -26.99 26.93 -12.85
N HIS A 337 -25.99 26.13 -13.25
CA HIS A 337 -26.20 24.89 -14.01
C HIS A 337 -26.25 23.62 -13.15
N VAL A 338 -25.65 23.64 -11.95
CA VAL A 338 -25.52 22.44 -11.10
C VAL A 338 -26.36 22.49 -9.82
N LEU A 339 -26.83 23.67 -9.41
CA LEU A 339 -27.70 23.86 -8.23
C LEU A 339 -29.16 24.17 -8.60
N SER A 340 -29.47 24.32 -9.90
CA SER A 340 -30.83 24.41 -10.42
C SER A 340 -31.50 23.05 -10.43
#